data_AF-A0A9X3A6B9-F1
#
_entry.id   AF-A0A9X3A6B9-F1
#
_cell.length_a   1.000
_cell.length_b   1.000
_cell.length_c   1.000
_cell.angle_alpha   90.00
_cell.angle_beta   90.00
_cell.angle_gamma   90.00
#
_symmetry.space_group_name_H-M   'P 1'
#
loop_
_entity.id
_entity.type
_entity.pdbx_description
1 polymer ?
#
loop_
_entity_poly.entity_id
_entity_poly.type
_entity_poly.pdbx_seq_one_letter_code
_entity_poly.pdbx_strand_id
1 'polypeptide(L)'
;MTTLEHRPGATRFREAVREGVPSIVYFQNRLGGEIGIRATPRSPQLSFDATMIEILPGDTPTGLKLGRYGIFEIQTMDFHGSYRAAMKNLENALHLHKEKFAEAVQGNPQWVSEGMEGPNIANVFKRTFYQMMFKFQIGGHGDSTGCVFALPRAVWDSWQRHLGAPELVEQEDGTWRLRTDKFTLPSKPSSWIYVFDIEADSDVSPSPIKLWRVIGTSAEILAHYALDVAPAAALEVGGSVEQLLNSVRTKLRKCLPELALG
;
A
#
# COMPACT_ATOMS: atom_id res chain seq x y z
N MET A 1 -6.93 -14.00 22.37
CA MET A 1 -6.98 -13.24 23.64
C MET A 1 -6.26 -11.93 23.41
N THR A 2 -7.00 -10.83 23.38
CA THR A 2 -6.45 -9.48 23.13
C THR A 2 -5.90 -8.86 24.42
N THR A 3 -5.01 -7.87 24.31
CA THR A 3 -4.38 -7.21 25.47
C THR A 3 -5.40 -6.62 26.46
N LEU A 4 -6.56 -6.17 25.96
CA LEU A 4 -7.61 -5.56 26.77
C LEU A 4 -8.61 -6.58 27.35
N GLU A 5 -8.65 -7.83 26.85
CA GLU A 5 -9.37 -8.93 27.50
C GLU A 5 -8.63 -9.44 28.74
N HIS A 6 -7.31 -9.24 28.79
CA HIS A 6 -6.48 -9.62 29.93
C HIS A 6 -6.54 -8.54 31.02
N ARG A 7 -7.08 -8.88 32.21
CA ARG A 7 -7.32 -7.93 33.30
C ARG A 7 -6.11 -7.04 33.66
N PRO A 8 -4.88 -7.57 33.83
CA PRO A 8 -3.71 -6.73 34.11
C PRO A 8 -3.40 -5.72 32.99
N GLY A 9 -3.55 -6.13 31.72
CA GLY A 9 -3.32 -5.27 30.57
C GLY A 9 -4.35 -4.14 30.49
N ALA A 10 -5.62 -4.47 30.72
CA ALA A 10 -6.70 -3.49 30.75
C ALA A 10 -6.57 -2.48 31.89
N THR A 11 -6.13 -2.91 33.08
CA THR A 11 -5.90 -2.00 34.22
C THR A 11 -4.77 -1.02 33.93
N ARG A 12 -3.61 -1.52 33.49
CA ARG A 12 -2.46 -0.65 33.13
C ARG A 12 -2.83 0.36 32.04
N PHE A 13 -3.58 -0.08 31.03
CA PHE A 13 -4.05 0.81 29.97
C PHE A 13 -4.96 1.93 30.51
N ARG A 14 -5.90 1.60 31.40
CA ARG A 14 -6.79 2.60 32.02
C ARG A 14 -6.03 3.62 32.87
N GLU A 15 -5.02 3.17 33.62
CA GLU A 15 -4.16 4.05 34.41
C GLU A 15 -3.40 5.02 33.51
N ALA A 16 -2.76 4.52 32.44
CA ALA A 16 -2.04 5.34 31.46
C ALA A 16 -2.94 6.43 30.84
N VAL A 17 -4.18 6.07 30.44
CA VAL A 17 -5.14 7.05 29.92
C VAL A 17 -5.42 8.15 30.94
N ARG A 18 -5.65 7.80 32.22
CA ARG A 18 -5.96 8.77 33.28
C ARG A 18 -4.79 9.69 33.61
N GLU A 19 -3.57 9.20 33.48
CA GLU A 19 -2.34 9.97 33.64
C GLU A 19 -2.06 10.90 32.44
N GLY A 20 -2.93 10.91 31.42
CA GLY A 20 -2.78 11.74 30.23
C GLY A 20 -1.72 11.20 29.26
N VAL A 21 -1.29 9.95 29.41
CA VAL A 21 -0.37 9.30 28.49
C VAL A 21 -1.13 9.00 27.18
N PRO A 22 -0.59 9.40 26.00
CA PRO A 22 -1.19 9.08 24.72
C PRO A 22 -1.45 7.58 24.59
N SER A 23 -2.72 7.22 24.48
CA SER A 23 -3.18 5.84 24.60
C SER A 23 -4.02 5.47 23.37
N ILE A 24 -3.47 4.59 22.54
CA ILE A 24 -4.06 4.21 21.26
C ILE A 24 -4.38 2.71 21.29
N VAL A 25 -5.59 2.37 20.87
CA VAL A 25 -6.00 0.99 20.59
C VAL A 25 -6.05 0.83 19.08
N TYR A 26 -5.49 -0.25 18.55
CA TYR A 26 -5.63 -0.57 17.13
C TYR A 26 -6.37 -1.89 16.93
N PHE A 27 -7.12 -1.93 15.84
CA PHE A 27 -7.87 -3.07 15.35
C PHE A 27 -7.27 -3.49 14.02
N GLN A 28 -6.94 -4.77 13.88
CA GLN A 28 -6.36 -5.37 12.67
C GLN A 28 -6.92 -6.80 12.54
N ASN A 29 -6.98 -7.36 11.33
CA ASN A 29 -7.58 -8.67 11.05
C ASN A 29 -7.26 -9.78 12.08
N ARG A 30 -5.98 -9.98 12.40
CA ARG A 30 -5.52 -11.00 13.36
C ARG A 30 -5.53 -10.51 14.81
N LEU A 31 -5.78 -9.22 15.04
CA LEU A 31 -5.69 -8.52 16.32
C LEU A 31 -6.95 -7.67 16.56
N GLY A 32 -8.04 -8.32 16.94
CA GLY A 32 -9.32 -7.65 17.26
C GLY A 32 -10.29 -7.52 16.07
N GLY A 33 -9.88 -7.91 14.86
CA GLY A 33 -10.69 -7.83 13.65
C GLY A 33 -10.61 -6.46 12.98
N GLU A 34 -10.84 -6.42 11.67
CA GLU A 34 -10.88 -5.17 10.91
C GLU A 34 -12.17 -4.38 11.21
N ILE A 35 -12.04 -3.06 11.17
CA ILE A 35 -13.19 -2.14 11.21
C ILE A 35 -13.51 -1.73 9.78
N GLY A 36 -14.79 -1.61 9.46
CA GLY A 36 -15.24 -1.19 8.15
C GLY A 36 -16.53 -0.40 8.20
N ILE A 37 -16.82 0.26 7.08
CA ILE A 37 -18.07 0.97 6.83
C ILE A 37 -18.97 0.14 5.92
N ARG A 38 -20.27 0.13 6.21
CA ARG A 38 -21.25 -0.65 5.45
C ARG A 38 -21.56 0.02 4.12
N ALA A 39 -21.91 -0.79 3.12
CA ALA A 39 -22.42 -0.27 1.86
C ALA A 39 -23.72 0.51 2.05
N THR A 40 -23.91 1.53 1.22
CA THR A 40 -25.16 2.27 1.06
C THR A 40 -25.55 2.28 -0.42
N PRO A 41 -26.73 2.78 -0.80
CA PRO A 41 -27.07 2.98 -2.22
C PRO A 41 -26.10 3.91 -2.97
N ARG A 42 -25.28 4.71 -2.25
CA ARG A 42 -24.36 5.69 -2.83
C ARG A 42 -22.89 5.45 -2.49
N SER A 43 -22.56 4.37 -1.77
CA SER A 43 -21.18 4.08 -1.37
C SER A 43 -20.93 2.58 -1.22
N PRO A 44 -19.74 2.07 -1.62
CA PRO A 44 -19.40 0.68 -1.42
C PRO A 44 -19.15 0.37 0.06
N GLN A 45 -19.16 -0.92 0.40
CA GLN A 45 -18.59 -1.39 1.66
C GLN A 45 -17.06 -1.28 1.59
N LEU A 46 -16.44 -0.82 2.67
CA LEU A 46 -14.98 -0.72 2.79
C LEU A 46 -14.54 -1.26 4.15
N SER A 47 -13.42 -1.96 4.17
CA SER A 47 -12.71 -2.35 5.39
C SER A 47 -11.36 -1.64 5.44
N PHE A 48 -10.86 -1.41 6.65
CA PHE A 48 -9.55 -0.82 6.88
C PHE A 48 -8.61 -1.88 7.47
N ASP A 49 -7.43 -2.06 6.88
CA ASP A 49 -6.48 -3.08 7.32
C ASP A 49 -6.12 -2.91 8.81
N ALA A 50 -5.86 -1.67 9.21
CA ALA A 50 -5.76 -1.29 10.61
C ALA A 50 -6.47 0.04 10.88
N THR A 51 -7.21 0.09 11.99
CA THR A 51 -7.84 1.31 12.52
C THR A 51 -7.27 1.60 13.90
N MET A 52 -6.71 2.79 14.08
CA MET A 52 -6.14 3.27 15.34
C MET A 52 -7.12 4.25 15.98
N ILE A 53 -7.41 4.09 17.27
CA ILE A 53 -8.38 4.91 17.98
C ILE A 53 -7.71 5.43 19.25
N GLU A 54 -7.69 6.75 19.39
CA GLU A 54 -7.26 7.40 20.62
C GLU A 54 -8.29 7.17 21.72
N ILE A 55 -7.84 6.79 22.91
CA ILE A 55 -8.67 6.64 24.09
C ILE A 55 -8.35 7.77 25.07
N LEU A 56 -9.37 8.52 25.44
CA LEU A 56 -9.28 9.69 26.30
C LEU A 56 -9.95 9.42 27.66
N PRO A 57 -9.57 10.15 28.73
CA PRO A 57 -10.33 10.19 29.96
C PRO A 57 -11.78 10.63 29.68
N GLY A 58 -12.75 9.90 30.23
CA GLY A 58 -14.15 10.28 30.21
C GLY A 58 -14.48 11.32 31.27
N ASP A 59 -15.75 11.73 31.31
CA ASP A 59 -16.21 12.77 32.24
C ASP A 59 -16.40 12.25 33.68
N THR A 60 -16.28 10.93 33.88
CA THR A 60 -16.30 10.29 35.20
C THR A 60 -14.92 9.73 35.56
N PRO A 61 -14.57 9.59 36.86
CA PRO A 61 -13.25 9.09 37.28
C PRO A 61 -12.88 7.71 36.74
N THR A 62 -13.87 6.91 36.35
CA THR A 62 -13.68 5.57 35.76
C THR A 62 -14.04 5.50 34.29
N GLY A 63 -14.60 6.57 33.72
CA GLY A 63 -15.05 6.64 32.34
C GLY A 63 -13.90 6.78 31.37
N LEU A 64 -14.08 6.21 30.18
CA LEU A 64 -13.23 6.43 29.01
C LEU A 64 -14.13 6.94 27.89
N LYS A 65 -13.57 7.76 26.99
CA LYS A 65 -14.23 8.17 25.76
C LYS A 65 -13.31 7.98 24.56
N LEU A 66 -13.90 7.85 23.38
CA LEU A 66 -13.14 7.79 22.13
C LEU A 66 -12.71 9.21 21.75
N GLY A 67 -11.43 9.35 21.42
CA GLY A 67 -10.89 10.51 20.73
C GLY A 67 -11.03 10.36 19.22
N ARG A 68 -10.02 10.86 18.49
CA ARG A 68 -9.99 10.75 17.02
C ARG A 68 -9.49 9.37 16.57
N TYR A 69 -9.79 9.00 15.33
CA TYR A 69 -9.32 7.75 14.73
C TYR A 69 -8.38 7.99 13.55
N GLY A 70 -7.41 7.10 13.37
CA GLY A 70 -6.52 7.06 12.20
C GLY A 70 -6.72 5.77 11.41
N ILE A 71 -6.52 5.84 10.10
CA ILE A 71 -6.60 4.70 9.19
C ILE A 71 -5.18 4.33 8.73
N PHE A 72 -4.86 3.04 8.74
CA PHE A 72 -3.59 2.54 8.24
C PHE A 72 -3.83 1.34 7.31
N GLU A 73 -3.44 1.51 6.05
CA GLU A 73 -3.60 0.54 4.97
C GLU A 73 -2.22 -0.02 4.59
N ILE A 74 -2.13 -1.32 4.34
CA ILE A 74 -0.89 -1.98 3.95
C ILE A 74 -1.09 -2.61 2.59
N GLN A 75 -0.44 -2.04 1.58
CA GLN A 75 -0.44 -2.63 0.24
C GLN A 75 0.89 -3.32 -0.05
N THR A 76 0.83 -4.63 -0.25
CA THR A 76 1.95 -5.42 -0.81
C THR A 76 1.71 -5.72 -2.29
N MET A 77 2.40 -6.71 -2.85
CA MET A 77 2.33 -7.07 -4.26
C MET A 77 1.69 -8.45 -4.44
N ASP A 78 0.77 -8.59 -5.39
CA ASP A 78 0.37 -9.90 -5.92
C ASP A 78 1.17 -10.22 -7.18
N PHE A 79 1.32 -11.52 -7.46
CA PHE A 79 2.09 -12.01 -8.61
C PHE A 79 1.20 -12.84 -9.52
N HIS A 80 1.63 -12.98 -10.76
CA HIS A 80 1.02 -13.92 -11.70
C HIS A 80 1.37 -15.38 -11.33
N GLY A 81 0.64 -16.32 -11.92
CA GLY A 81 0.95 -17.75 -11.76
C GLY A 81 0.70 -18.30 -10.35
N SER A 82 1.58 -19.20 -9.93
CA SER A 82 1.48 -19.92 -8.66
C SER A 82 2.85 -20.29 -8.13
N TYR A 83 3.08 -20.08 -6.84
CA TYR A 83 4.32 -20.47 -6.16
C TYR A 83 4.39 -21.97 -5.85
N ARG A 84 3.39 -22.76 -6.25
CA ARG A 84 3.23 -24.16 -5.80
C ARG A 84 4.44 -25.04 -6.16
N ALA A 85 5.03 -24.86 -7.34
CA ALA A 85 6.16 -25.67 -7.77
C ALA A 85 7.41 -25.38 -6.92
N ALA A 86 7.77 -24.10 -6.76
CA ALA A 86 8.85 -23.67 -5.88
C ALA A 86 8.62 -24.12 -4.43
N MET A 87 7.42 -23.91 -3.87
CA MET A 87 7.09 -24.34 -2.51
C MET A 87 7.23 -25.86 -2.33
N LYS A 88 6.74 -26.66 -3.27
CA LYS A 88 6.89 -28.12 -3.22
C LYS A 88 8.36 -28.54 -3.25
N ASN A 89 9.19 -27.89 -4.05
CA ASN A 89 10.63 -28.16 -4.09
C ASN A 89 11.29 -27.83 -2.75
N LEU A 90 10.93 -26.70 -2.12
CA LEU A 90 11.44 -26.31 -0.81
C LEU A 90 10.96 -27.24 0.31
N GLU A 91 9.69 -27.67 0.30
CA GLU A 91 9.16 -28.64 1.25
C GLU A 91 9.88 -29.99 1.15
N ASN A 92 10.10 -30.48 -0.08
CA ASN A 92 10.84 -31.71 -0.33
C ASN A 92 12.30 -31.57 0.12
N ALA A 93 12.96 -30.44 -0.19
CA ALA A 93 14.33 -30.19 0.24
C ALA A 93 14.45 -30.09 1.77
N LEU A 94 13.48 -29.45 2.45
CA LEU A 94 13.43 -29.38 3.91
C LEU A 94 13.26 -30.77 4.53
N HIS A 95 12.47 -31.64 3.90
CA HIS A 95 12.28 -33.01 4.33
C HIS A 95 13.54 -33.87 4.13
N LEU A 96 14.16 -33.82 2.95
CA LEU A 96 15.29 -34.67 2.55
C LEU A 96 16.65 -34.19 3.09
N HIS A 97 16.82 -32.88 3.27
CA HIS A 97 18.08 -32.24 3.66
C HIS A 97 17.93 -31.42 4.94
N LYS A 98 17.15 -31.89 5.92
CA LYS A 98 16.76 -31.14 7.12
C LYS A 98 17.91 -30.41 7.84
N GLU A 99 19.05 -31.06 8.04
CA GLU A 99 20.21 -30.48 8.74
C GLU A 99 21.07 -29.55 7.87
N LYS A 100 20.92 -29.65 6.54
CA LYS A 100 21.69 -28.89 5.55
C LYS A 100 20.80 -28.10 4.59
N PHE A 101 19.59 -27.74 5.04
CA PHE A 101 18.57 -27.18 4.17
C PHE A 101 19.05 -25.88 3.50
N ALA A 102 19.66 -24.99 4.28
CA ALA A 102 20.20 -23.73 3.76
C ALA A 102 21.27 -23.96 2.67
N GLU A 103 22.23 -24.85 2.93
CA GLU A 103 23.27 -25.23 1.95
C GLU A 103 22.66 -25.85 0.69
N ALA A 104 21.66 -26.74 0.86
CA ALA A 104 20.99 -27.41 -0.24
C ALA A 104 20.21 -26.44 -1.14
N VAL A 105 19.50 -25.46 -0.54
CA VAL A 105 18.78 -24.42 -1.30
C VAL A 105 19.77 -23.49 -2.01
N GLN A 106 20.84 -23.08 -1.35
CA GLN A 106 21.88 -22.24 -1.98
C GLN A 106 22.56 -22.93 -3.16
N GLY A 107 22.81 -24.25 -3.06
CA GLY A 107 23.36 -25.05 -4.14
C GLY A 107 22.39 -25.31 -5.31
N ASN A 108 21.09 -25.05 -5.12
CA ASN A 108 20.04 -25.32 -6.11
C ASN A 108 19.08 -24.13 -6.26
N PRO A 109 19.56 -22.96 -6.73
CA PRO A 109 18.73 -21.76 -6.85
C PRO A 109 17.51 -21.93 -7.76
N GLN A 110 17.54 -22.88 -8.69
CA GLN A 110 16.40 -23.21 -9.54
C GLN A 110 15.16 -23.66 -8.74
N TRP A 111 15.34 -24.23 -7.54
CA TRP A 111 14.22 -24.68 -6.70
C TRP A 111 13.32 -23.52 -6.25
N VAL A 112 13.89 -22.34 -5.99
CA VAL A 112 13.12 -21.16 -5.56
C VAL A 112 12.48 -20.40 -6.73
N SER A 113 12.98 -20.60 -7.96
CA SER A 113 12.46 -19.91 -9.14
C SER A 113 11.49 -20.73 -9.98
N GLU A 114 11.31 -22.02 -9.69
CA GLU A 114 10.50 -22.93 -10.51
C GLU A 114 9.05 -22.47 -10.60
N GLY A 115 8.61 -22.10 -11.81
CA GLY A 115 7.26 -21.61 -12.08
C GLY A 115 6.96 -20.23 -11.49
N MET A 116 7.96 -19.50 -10.99
CA MET A 116 7.79 -18.14 -10.50
C MET A 116 7.57 -17.18 -11.68
N GLU A 117 6.48 -16.42 -11.61
CA GLU A 117 6.16 -15.37 -12.58
C GLU A 117 6.36 -13.97 -11.98
N GLY A 118 6.22 -12.94 -12.82
CA GLY A 118 6.42 -11.55 -12.43
C GLY A 118 5.28 -10.95 -11.59
N PRO A 119 5.53 -9.77 -10.98
CA PRO A 119 4.53 -9.05 -10.20
C PRO A 119 3.40 -8.50 -11.08
N ASN A 120 2.19 -8.46 -10.54
CA ASN A 120 0.99 -7.97 -11.22
C ASN A 120 0.79 -6.45 -11.00
N ILE A 121 1.80 -5.69 -11.41
CA ILE A 121 1.98 -4.26 -11.09
C ILE A 121 0.71 -3.44 -11.37
N ALA A 122 0.18 -3.53 -12.60
CA ALA A 122 -0.94 -2.70 -13.01
C ALA A 122 -2.23 -3.02 -12.26
N ASN A 123 -2.43 -4.28 -11.85
CA ASN A 123 -3.61 -4.68 -11.09
C ASN A 123 -3.55 -4.20 -9.65
N VAL A 124 -2.38 -4.29 -9.01
CA VAL A 124 -2.15 -3.67 -7.69
C VAL A 124 -2.41 -2.17 -7.78
N PHE A 125 -1.77 -1.48 -8.72
CA PHE A 125 -1.96 -0.05 -8.88
C PHE A 125 -3.43 0.33 -9.01
N LYS A 126 -4.19 -0.29 -9.92
CA LYS A 126 -5.62 0.05 -10.13
C LYS A 126 -6.47 -0.13 -8.87
N ARG A 127 -6.31 -1.24 -8.16
CA ARG A 127 -7.09 -1.53 -6.94
C ARG A 127 -6.70 -0.56 -5.83
N THR A 128 -5.41 -0.39 -5.58
CA THR A 128 -4.93 0.44 -4.48
C THR A 128 -5.18 1.92 -4.77
N PHE A 129 -5.01 2.38 -6.01
CA PHE A 129 -5.33 3.75 -6.41
C PHE A 129 -6.78 4.10 -6.10
N TYR A 130 -7.74 3.25 -6.47
CA TYR A 130 -9.15 3.46 -6.12
C TYR A 130 -9.36 3.54 -4.60
N GLN A 131 -8.76 2.62 -3.84
CA GLN A 131 -8.84 2.63 -2.39
C GLN A 131 -8.23 3.90 -1.79
N MET A 132 -7.08 4.36 -2.28
CA MET A 132 -6.44 5.59 -1.82
C MET A 132 -7.34 6.79 -2.06
N MET A 133 -7.94 6.92 -3.26
CA MET A 133 -8.83 8.04 -3.57
C MET A 133 -10.00 8.10 -2.59
N PHE A 134 -10.60 6.94 -2.29
CA PHE A 134 -11.75 6.88 -1.40
C PHE A 134 -11.34 7.08 0.06
N LYS A 135 -10.34 6.34 0.55
CA LYS A 135 -9.95 6.31 1.96
C LYS A 135 -9.23 7.58 2.40
N PHE A 136 -8.54 8.29 1.50
CA PHE A 136 -7.98 9.62 1.79
C PHE A 136 -9.07 10.66 2.04
N GLN A 137 -10.18 10.61 1.31
CA GLN A 137 -11.33 11.48 1.57
C GLN A 137 -11.96 11.16 2.94
N ILE A 138 -12.09 9.87 3.29
CA ILE A 138 -12.55 9.46 4.63
C ILE A 138 -11.58 9.96 5.71
N GLY A 139 -10.27 9.79 5.51
CA GLY A 139 -9.23 10.25 6.43
C GLY A 139 -9.18 11.78 6.60
N GLY A 140 -9.78 12.54 5.69
CA GLY A 140 -9.97 13.98 5.80
C GLY A 140 -11.15 14.43 6.68
N HIS A 141 -11.98 13.50 7.17
CA HIS A 141 -13.11 13.82 8.03
C HIS A 141 -12.66 14.39 9.39
N GLY A 142 -13.45 15.28 10.01
CA GLY A 142 -13.06 15.99 11.25
C GLY A 142 -12.72 15.07 12.42
N ASP A 143 -13.41 13.93 12.53
CA ASP A 143 -13.16 12.92 13.57
C ASP A 143 -11.95 12.00 13.25
N SER A 144 -11.41 12.06 12.03
CA SER A 144 -10.22 11.31 11.63
C SER A 144 -8.97 12.15 11.81
N THR A 145 -7.87 11.57 12.26
CA THR A 145 -6.53 12.20 12.26
C THR A 145 -5.82 12.08 10.92
N GLY A 146 -6.30 11.21 10.03
CA GLY A 146 -5.72 10.96 8.73
C GLY A 146 -5.77 9.50 8.29
N CYS A 147 -5.27 9.26 7.09
CA CYS A 147 -5.13 7.95 6.47
C CYS A 147 -3.71 7.78 5.92
N VAL A 148 -3.09 6.66 6.25
CA VAL A 148 -1.76 6.25 5.79
C VAL A 148 -1.90 5.04 4.89
N PHE A 149 -1.25 5.05 3.74
CA PHE A 149 -0.97 3.86 2.94
C PHE A 149 0.51 3.50 3.06
N ALA A 150 0.81 2.38 3.69
CA ALA A 150 2.13 1.81 3.77
C ALA A 150 2.37 0.87 2.59
N LEU A 151 3.46 1.08 1.86
CA LEU A 151 3.80 0.27 0.68
C LEU A 151 5.31 0.07 0.56
N PRO A 152 5.77 -1.11 0.10
CA PRO A 152 7.18 -1.36 -0.14
C PRO A 152 7.74 -0.42 -1.22
N ARG A 153 9.03 -0.10 -1.13
CA ARG A 153 9.75 0.72 -2.13
C ARG A 153 9.61 0.17 -3.54
N ALA A 154 9.70 -1.15 -3.72
CA ALA A 154 9.52 -1.78 -5.04
C ALA A 154 8.13 -1.50 -5.64
N VAL A 155 7.08 -1.42 -4.79
CA VAL A 155 5.73 -1.05 -5.23
C VAL A 155 5.68 0.42 -5.62
N TRP A 156 6.22 1.32 -4.79
CA TRP A 156 6.32 2.75 -5.09
C TRP A 156 7.03 3.02 -6.42
N ASP A 157 8.19 2.39 -6.62
CA ASP A 157 9.01 2.57 -7.82
C ASP A 157 8.27 2.05 -9.06
N SER A 158 7.53 0.94 -8.93
CA SER A 158 6.69 0.42 -10.02
C SER A 158 5.53 1.37 -10.39
N TRP A 159 5.06 2.18 -9.45
CA TRP A 159 3.95 3.12 -9.66
C TRP A 159 4.36 4.41 -10.36
N GLN A 160 5.65 4.72 -10.47
CA GLN A 160 6.11 5.98 -11.08
C GLN A 160 5.55 6.16 -12.50
N ARG A 161 5.56 5.10 -13.32
CA ARG A 161 5.00 5.16 -14.69
C ARG A 161 3.49 5.38 -14.71
N HIS A 162 2.78 4.84 -13.72
CA HIS A 162 1.34 5.03 -13.58
C HIS A 162 0.95 6.43 -13.10
N LEU A 163 1.90 7.16 -12.51
CA LEU A 163 1.72 8.52 -12.01
C LEU A 163 2.40 9.58 -12.89
N GLY A 164 2.97 9.21 -14.03
CA GLY A 164 3.67 10.16 -14.90
C GLY A 164 5.02 10.63 -14.34
N ALA A 165 5.65 9.81 -13.50
CA ALA A 165 6.93 10.07 -12.83
C ALA A 165 6.96 11.40 -12.07
N PRO A 166 6.10 11.56 -11.05
CA PRO A 166 6.00 12.82 -10.32
C PRO A 166 7.31 13.14 -9.61
N GLU A 167 7.71 14.41 -9.64
CA GLU A 167 8.83 14.87 -8.84
C GLU A 167 8.42 14.97 -7.36
N LEU A 168 9.29 14.52 -6.47
CA LEU A 168 9.10 14.65 -5.02
C LEU A 168 9.94 15.81 -4.48
N VAL A 169 9.32 16.67 -3.69
CA VAL A 169 9.95 17.83 -3.04
C VAL A 169 10.03 17.58 -1.54
N GLU A 170 11.24 17.59 -1.00
CA GLU A 170 11.50 17.49 0.43
C GLU A 170 11.03 18.77 1.15
N GLN A 171 10.46 18.61 2.33
CA GLN A 171 9.99 19.68 3.20
C GLN A 171 10.92 19.81 4.42
N GLU A 172 10.88 20.97 5.09
CA GLU A 172 11.70 21.23 6.29
C GLU A 172 11.45 20.23 7.45
N ASP A 173 10.29 19.58 7.47
CA ASP A 173 9.91 18.56 8.46
C ASP A 173 10.47 17.16 8.16
N GLY A 174 11.29 17.01 7.11
CA GLY A 174 11.87 15.73 6.67
C GLY A 174 10.89 14.84 5.90
N THR A 175 9.69 15.32 5.61
CA THR A 175 8.70 14.63 4.78
C THR A 175 8.74 15.13 3.33
N TRP A 176 8.05 14.42 2.43
CA TRP A 176 8.05 14.70 1.00
C TRP A 176 6.66 15.08 0.52
N ARG A 177 6.56 15.86 -0.55
CA ARG A 177 5.31 16.18 -1.24
C ARG A 177 5.47 15.92 -2.73
N LEU A 178 4.39 15.53 -3.41
CA LEU A 178 4.36 15.53 -4.87
C LEU A 178 4.38 16.97 -5.35
N ARG A 179 5.34 17.33 -6.21
CA ARG A 179 5.41 18.68 -6.80
C ARG A 179 4.12 18.95 -7.55
N THR A 180 3.48 20.09 -7.36
CA THR A 180 2.36 20.51 -8.21
C THR A 180 2.18 22.01 -8.09
N ASP A 181 1.81 22.64 -9.19
CA ASP A 181 1.43 24.04 -9.30
C ASP A 181 -0.09 24.25 -9.20
N LYS A 182 -0.87 23.19 -9.44
CA LYS A 182 -2.34 23.22 -9.47
C LYS A 182 -3.00 23.13 -8.10
N PHE A 183 -2.36 22.46 -7.15
CA PHE A 183 -2.94 22.18 -5.84
C PHE A 183 -2.03 22.67 -4.73
N THR A 184 -2.64 23.22 -3.68
CA THR A 184 -1.92 23.60 -2.46
C THR A 184 -2.26 22.59 -1.37
N LEU A 185 -1.24 21.91 -0.85
CA LEU A 185 -1.42 21.05 0.33
C LEU A 185 -1.30 21.89 1.61
N PRO A 186 -2.09 21.58 2.66
CA PRO A 186 -1.85 22.13 3.97
C PRO A 186 -0.49 21.66 4.50
N SER A 187 0.10 22.43 5.43
CA SER A 187 1.38 22.08 6.06
C SER A 187 1.36 20.70 6.71
N LYS A 188 0.20 20.32 7.28
CA LYS A 188 -0.08 18.99 7.83
C LYS A 188 -1.20 18.32 7.03
N PRO A 189 -0.88 17.55 5.98
CA PRO A 189 -1.88 16.78 5.25
C PRO A 189 -2.46 15.66 6.12
N SER A 190 -3.70 15.27 5.82
CA SER A 190 -4.37 14.12 6.44
C SER A 190 -4.07 12.81 5.69
N SER A 191 -3.51 12.89 4.48
CA SER A 191 -3.28 11.73 3.61
C SER A 191 -1.80 11.51 3.36
N TRP A 192 -1.35 10.30 3.66
CA TRP A 192 0.07 9.96 3.67
C TRP A 192 0.36 8.65 2.96
N ILE A 193 1.51 8.58 2.30
CA ILE A 193 2.10 7.36 1.76
C ILE A 193 3.40 7.11 2.50
N TYR A 194 3.47 5.98 3.21
CA TYR A 194 4.65 5.53 3.93
C TYR A 194 5.36 4.49 3.07
N VAL A 195 6.45 4.89 2.46
CA VAL A 195 7.26 3.98 1.64
C VAL A 195 8.31 3.36 2.53
N PHE A 196 8.28 2.03 2.67
CA PHE A 196 9.23 1.28 3.48
C PHE A 196 10.04 0.29 2.64
N ASP A 197 11.15 -0.15 3.18
CA ASP A 197 11.98 -1.20 2.60
C ASP A 197 12.39 -2.22 3.66
N ILE A 198 12.83 -3.40 3.23
CA ILE A 198 13.37 -4.43 4.12
C ILE A 198 14.89 -4.25 4.16
N GLU A 199 15.47 -4.22 5.36
CA GLU A 199 16.92 -4.18 5.51
C GLU A 199 17.52 -5.56 5.20
N ALA A 200 17.70 -5.83 3.91
CA ALA A 200 18.15 -7.14 3.40
C ALA A 200 19.53 -7.56 3.94
N ASP A 201 20.39 -6.59 4.26
CA ASP A 201 21.74 -6.82 4.77
C ASP A 201 21.81 -6.92 6.31
N SER A 202 20.66 -6.91 7.00
CA SER A 202 20.59 -7.03 8.46
C SER A 202 21.04 -8.42 8.93
N ASP A 203 21.83 -8.45 10.01
CA ASP A 203 22.21 -9.67 10.73
C ASP A 203 21.11 -10.16 11.70
N VAL A 204 20.08 -9.35 11.95
CA VAL A 204 18.90 -9.70 12.73
C VAL A 204 17.87 -10.45 11.88
N SER A 205 17.31 -11.54 12.43
CA SER A 205 16.24 -12.34 11.82
C SER A 205 14.95 -12.31 12.67
N PRO A 206 13.78 -11.99 12.09
CA PRO A 206 13.57 -11.53 10.71
C PRO A 206 14.17 -10.13 10.46
N SER A 207 14.55 -9.85 9.20
CA SER A 207 15.08 -8.54 8.81
C SER A 207 14.10 -7.40 9.15
N PRO A 208 14.58 -6.28 9.70
CA PRO A 208 13.72 -5.18 10.12
C PRO A 208 13.18 -4.42 8.89
N ILE A 209 11.99 -3.83 9.08
CA ILE A 209 11.37 -2.91 8.13
C ILE A 209 11.86 -1.50 8.45
N LYS A 210 12.38 -0.79 7.44
CA LYS A 210 12.84 0.60 7.56
C LYS A 210 11.99 1.53 6.71
N LEU A 211 11.59 2.65 7.32
CA LEU A 211 10.88 3.71 6.60
C LEU A 211 11.88 4.44 5.70
N TRP A 212 11.59 4.48 4.39
CA TRP A 212 12.41 5.17 3.40
C TRP A 212 11.90 6.59 3.15
N ARG A 213 10.60 6.76 2.91
CA ARG A 213 9.99 8.08 2.70
C ARG A 213 8.59 8.16 3.31
N VAL A 214 8.26 9.36 3.77
CA VAL A 214 6.92 9.76 4.20
C VAL A 214 6.44 10.84 3.24
N ILE A 215 5.46 10.52 2.40
CA ILE A 215 4.98 11.40 1.34
C ILE A 215 3.58 11.89 1.71
N GLY A 216 3.45 13.18 1.99
CA GLY A 216 2.16 13.85 2.17
C GLY A 216 1.52 14.15 0.81
N THR A 217 0.22 13.89 0.70
CA THR A 217 -0.52 14.06 -0.55
C THR A 217 -2.01 14.32 -0.29
N SER A 218 -2.81 14.28 -1.35
CA SER A 218 -4.27 14.21 -1.31
C SER A 218 -4.80 13.33 -2.43
N ALA A 219 -6.11 13.01 -2.40
CA ALA A 219 -6.73 12.28 -3.49
C ALA A 219 -6.69 13.08 -4.81
N GLU A 220 -6.88 14.39 -4.75
CA GLU A 220 -6.90 15.28 -5.91
C GLU A 220 -5.55 15.28 -6.64
N ILE A 221 -4.45 15.38 -5.88
CA ILE A 221 -3.10 15.41 -6.46
C ILE A 221 -2.75 14.08 -7.10
N LEU A 222 -3.04 12.96 -6.43
CA LEU A 222 -2.80 11.64 -7.00
C LEU A 222 -3.68 11.38 -8.23
N ALA A 223 -4.94 11.80 -8.20
CA ALA A 223 -5.84 11.69 -9.35
C ALA A 223 -5.33 12.50 -10.53
N HIS A 224 -4.87 13.73 -10.30
CA HIS A 224 -4.27 14.57 -11.33
C HIS A 224 -3.08 13.87 -12.01
N TYR A 225 -2.17 13.31 -11.22
CA TYR A 225 -1.01 12.59 -11.78
C TYR A 225 -1.40 11.33 -12.56
N ALA A 226 -2.32 10.52 -12.01
CA ALA A 226 -2.71 9.25 -12.61
C ALA A 226 -3.61 9.41 -13.85
N LEU A 227 -4.46 10.44 -13.87
CA LEU A 227 -5.55 10.57 -14.85
C LEU A 227 -5.38 11.75 -15.82
N ASP A 228 -4.51 12.71 -15.50
CA ASP A 228 -4.20 13.81 -16.42
C ASP A 228 -2.75 13.72 -16.91
N VAL A 229 -1.77 13.72 -16.00
CA VAL A 229 -0.34 13.80 -16.35
C VAL A 229 0.14 12.53 -17.07
N ALA A 230 -0.10 11.35 -16.51
CA ALA A 230 0.33 10.09 -17.12
C ALA A 230 -0.29 9.86 -18.51
N PRO A 231 -1.61 10.04 -18.72
CA PRO A 231 -2.20 9.95 -20.05
C PRO A 231 -1.70 11.01 -21.03
N ALA A 232 -1.54 12.27 -20.60
CA ALA A 232 -1.01 13.33 -21.47
C ALA A 232 0.41 13.00 -21.95
N ALA A 233 1.29 12.57 -21.04
CA ALA A 233 2.64 12.15 -21.39
C ALA A 233 2.66 10.98 -22.40
N ALA A 234 1.72 10.04 -22.28
CA ALA A 234 1.58 8.93 -23.23
C ALA A 234 1.09 9.36 -24.62
N LEU A 235 0.37 10.49 -24.72
CA LEU A 235 -0.08 11.10 -25.97
C LEU A 235 0.97 12.04 -26.58
N GLU A 236 1.84 12.64 -25.77
CA GLU A 236 2.89 13.56 -26.24
C GLU A 236 4.15 12.82 -26.72
N VAL A 237 4.66 11.87 -25.92
CA VAL A 237 5.91 11.15 -26.23
C VAL A 237 5.70 10.10 -27.33
N GLY A 238 4.47 9.62 -27.47
CA GLY A 238 4.08 8.77 -28.59
C GLY A 238 2.99 9.46 -29.35
N GLY A 239 3.12 9.54 -30.67
CA GLY A 239 1.97 9.40 -31.57
C GLY A 239 1.30 8.04 -31.33
N SER A 240 0.87 7.73 -30.10
CA SER A 240 0.43 6.43 -29.60
C SER A 240 -0.88 6.03 -30.26
N VAL A 241 -1.68 7.02 -30.67
CA VAL A 241 -2.83 6.81 -31.55
C VAL A 241 -2.38 6.36 -32.94
N GLU A 242 -1.37 6.98 -33.54
CA GLU A 242 -0.82 6.55 -34.84
C GLU A 242 -0.08 5.21 -34.74
N GLN A 243 0.66 4.96 -33.67
CA GLN A 243 1.29 3.66 -33.40
C GLN A 243 0.26 2.58 -33.12
N LEU A 244 -0.85 2.90 -32.46
CA LEU A 244 -1.97 1.99 -32.27
C LEU A 244 -2.59 1.66 -33.63
N LEU A 245 -2.86 2.66 -34.47
CA LEU A 245 -3.35 2.47 -35.83
C LEU A 245 -2.36 1.65 -36.69
N ASN A 246 -1.06 1.90 -36.57
CA ASN A 246 -0.02 1.13 -37.26
C ASN A 246 0.07 -0.32 -36.74
N SER A 247 -0.10 -0.52 -35.44
CA SER A 247 -0.16 -1.86 -34.84
C SER A 247 -1.42 -2.61 -35.28
N VAL A 248 -2.56 -1.92 -35.35
CA VAL A 248 -3.82 -2.46 -35.87
C VAL A 248 -3.66 -2.81 -37.35
N ARG A 249 -3.12 -1.92 -38.19
CA ARG A 249 -2.81 -2.21 -39.60
C ARG A 249 -1.89 -3.42 -39.74
N THR A 250 -0.84 -3.50 -38.93
CA THR A 250 0.11 -4.63 -38.95
C THR A 250 -0.58 -5.95 -38.59
N LYS A 251 -1.50 -5.95 -37.62
CA LYS A 251 -2.29 -7.15 -37.28
C LYS A 251 -3.30 -7.49 -38.36
N LEU A 252 -4.03 -6.50 -38.88
CA LEU A 252 -5.05 -6.70 -39.90
C LEU A 252 -4.47 -7.16 -41.23
N ARG A 253 -3.27 -6.70 -41.61
CA ARG A 253 -2.56 -7.18 -42.82
C ARG A 253 -2.33 -8.68 -42.85
N LYS A 254 -2.34 -9.36 -41.70
CA LYS A 254 -2.26 -10.83 -41.64
C LYS A 254 -3.54 -11.53 -42.11
N CYS A 255 -4.67 -10.82 -42.11
CA CYS A 255 -5.98 -11.35 -42.45
C CYS A 255 -6.63 -10.66 -43.67
N LEU A 256 -6.23 -9.41 -43.95
CA LEU A 256 -6.75 -8.54 -45.03
C LEU A 256 -5.56 -7.93 -45.80
N PRO A 257 -4.98 -8.65 -46.77
CA PRO A 257 -3.79 -8.22 -47.52
C PRO A 257 -3.98 -6.91 -48.28
N GLU A 258 -5.21 -6.57 -48.67
CA GLU A 258 -5.57 -5.32 -49.36
C GLU A 258 -5.24 -4.06 -48.55
N LEU A 259 -5.07 -4.17 -47.24
CA LEU A 259 -4.58 -3.09 -46.36
C LEU A 259 -3.06 -2.81 -46.51
N ALA A 260 -2.38 -3.47 -47.46
CA ALA A 260 -0.99 -3.20 -47.83
C ALA A 260 -0.83 -2.17 -48.96
N LEU A 261 -1.89 -1.85 -49.71
CA LEU A 261 -1.83 -0.99 -50.91
C LEU A 261 -2.23 0.48 -50.69
N GLY A 262 -2.40 0.89 -49.42
CA GLY A 262 -2.72 2.27 -49.03
C GLY A 262 -1.74 2.85 -48.03
#